data_AF-A0A2E9WVC3-F1
#
_entry.id   AF-A0A2E9WVC3-F1
#
_cell.length_a   1.000
_cell.length_b   1.000
_cell.length_c   1.000
_cell.angle_alpha   90.00
_cell.angle_beta   90.00
_cell.angle_gamma   90.00
#
_symmetry.space_group_name_H-M   'P 1'
#
loop_
_entity.id
_entity.type
_entity.pdbx_description
1 polymer ?
#
loop_
_entity_poly.entity_id
_entity_poly.type
_entity_poly.pdbx_seq_one_letter_code
_entity_poly.pdbx_strand_id
1 'polypeptide(L)'
;MAIDENMHIVGWNSGAEGLLGYSPSEVIGSGCGEVLQGVHSSGEPLCSVACEGMSCFLRGETWSARSCRLRHKNGEMVAAAISTLVMPADAKHRSDGDVVAVAFLHDSRLARKDPHVSTPLRIYTLGHFCLTVAGEGLAVDKWQRKKAVMLLKYLVSRRGRPLHRELLIQYMWPGADVRSGWERLKVVISFLRKQLRAGGLTEEVVETTDKSYLLRRDAVWVDADAFEKLAFEGGELEKKGEITEALMRFENAKSLYRGDFMEGDPYEDWWAEERERLCEMYLEMMDSLARCYAEQGNLVDATQVCRTVLFREPCRESFLQNLIRYLARLGRYDLMEAQFEKWRHVLTKDFGMEPTPETLRLYQELLVNSKKTQPEASPTDLP
;
A
#
# COMPACT_ATOMS: atom_id res chain seq x y z
N MET A 1 10.49 5.68 25.29
CA MET A 1 9.71 4.49 25.66
C MET A 1 10.42 3.26 25.10
N ALA A 2 10.54 2.19 25.85
CA ALA A 2 11.07 0.90 25.42
C ALA A 2 9.94 -0.12 25.32
N ILE A 3 9.98 -0.98 24.31
CA ILE A 3 8.92 -1.93 23.96
C ILE A 3 9.50 -3.34 23.80
N ASP A 4 8.80 -4.35 24.30
CA ASP A 4 9.13 -5.76 24.10
C ASP A 4 8.56 -6.34 22.78
N GLU A 5 8.79 -7.64 22.56
CA GLU A 5 8.33 -8.37 21.36
C GLU A 5 6.81 -8.49 21.25
N ASN A 6 6.10 -8.36 22.37
CA ASN A 6 4.64 -8.42 22.46
C ASN A 6 4.00 -7.03 22.42
N MET A 7 4.78 -6.00 22.09
CA MET A 7 4.36 -4.61 22.04
C MET A 7 3.94 -4.02 23.39
N HIS A 8 4.39 -4.61 24.50
CA HIS A 8 4.21 -4.04 25.84
C HIS A 8 5.30 -3.03 26.16
N ILE A 9 4.92 -2.00 26.90
CA ILE A 9 5.85 -0.99 27.38
C ILE A 9 6.66 -1.59 28.53
N VAL A 10 7.97 -1.71 28.33
CA VAL A 10 8.91 -2.19 29.37
C VAL A 10 9.81 -1.07 29.90
N GLY A 11 9.76 0.11 29.29
CA GLY A 11 10.47 1.29 29.80
C GLY A 11 9.76 2.60 29.46
N TRP A 12 9.63 3.46 30.47
CA TRP A 12 9.01 4.77 30.36
C TRP A 12 9.83 5.79 31.15
N ASN A 13 10.28 6.86 30.50
CA ASN A 13 11.17 7.85 31.12
C ASN A 13 10.44 9.18 31.37
N SER A 14 11.09 10.08 32.11
CA SER A 14 10.55 11.40 32.46
C SER A 14 10.18 12.27 31.26
N GLY A 15 10.82 12.06 30.10
CA GLY A 15 10.46 12.74 28.85
C GLY A 15 9.09 12.29 28.30
N ALA A 16 8.83 10.98 28.30
CA ALA A 16 7.54 10.43 27.88
C ALA A 16 6.42 10.78 28.88
N GLU A 17 6.73 10.76 30.18
CA GLU A 17 5.83 11.23 31.25
C GLU A 17 5.50 12.72 31.13
N GLY A 18 6.50 13.57 30.86
CA GLY A 18 6.27 15.00 30.64
C GLY A 18 5.43 15.31 29.38
N LEU A 19 5.48 14.45 28.36
CA LEU A 19 4.74 14.64 27.11
C LEU A 19 3.30 14.12 27.17
N LEU A 20 3.07 12.97 27.81
CA LEU A 20 1.78 12.28 27.80
C LEU A 20 1.10 12.16 29.19
N GLY A 21 1.78 12.57 30.25
CA GLY A 21 1.22 12.67 31.61
C GLY A 21 1.09 11.34 32.36
N TYR A 22 1.48 10.22 31.75
CA TYR A 22 1.47 8.91 32.38
C TYR A 22 2.76 8.66 33.16
N SER A 23 2.64 8.16 34.40
CA SER A 23 3.81 7.73 35.18
C SER A 23 4.24 6.30 34.80
N PRO A 24 5.50 5.91 34.99
CA PRO A 24 5.98 4.58 34.62
C PRO A 24 5.16 3.43 35.22
N SER A 25 4.71 3.54 36.47
CA SER A 25 3.89 2.53 37.15
C SER A 25 2.50 2.34 36.52
N GLU A 26 2.03 3.29 35.72
CA GLU A 26 0.71 3.23 35.08
C GLU A 26 0.75 2.57 33.70
N VAL A 27 1.93 2.51 33.07
CA VAL A 27 2.06 2.10 31.66
C VAL A 27 2.97 0.91 31.45
N ILE A 28 3.91 0.64 32.37
CA ILE A 28 4.76 -0.55 32.27
C ILE A 28 3.89 -1.81 32.31
N GLY A 29 4.09 -2.71 31.35
CA GLY A 29 3.30 -3.93 31.15
C GLY A 29 2.02 -3.73 30.32
N SER A 30 1.63 -2.50 30.02
CA SER A 30 0.47 -2.22 29.14
C SER A 30 0.86 -2.25 27.67
N GLY A 31 -0.11 -2.55 26.79
CA GLY A 31 0.10 -2.50 25.35
C GLY A 31 0.37 -1.07 24.88
N CYS A 32 1.44 -0.86 24.12
CA CYS A 32 1.82 0.50 23.69
C CYS A 32 0.71 1.19 22.87
N GLY A 33 -0.07 0.44 22.09
CA GLY A 33 -1.20 0.98 21.33
C GLY A 33 -2.36 1.49 22.21
N GLU A 34 -2.58 0.86 23.36
CA GLU A 34 -3.63 1.25 24.31
C GLU A 34 -3.31 2.55 25.04
N VAL A 35 -2.03 2.79 25.31
CA VAL A 35 -1.52 4.00 25.96
C VAL A 35 -1.38 5.13 24.97
N LEU A 36 -0.72 4.90 23.83
CA LEU A 36 -0.41 5.96 22.87
C LEU A 36 -1.66 6.43 22.09
N GLN A 37 -2.55 5.49 21.72
CA GLN A 37 -3.75 5.73 20.91
C GLN A 37 -3.52 6.72 19.76
N GLY A 38 -2.38 6.57 19.10
CA GLY A 38 -1.91 7.50 18.10
C GLY A 38 -2.85 7.57 16.91
N VAL A 39 -3.00 8.77 16.35
CA VAL A 39 -3.61 9.00 15.05
C VAL A 39 -2.67 9.81 14.18
N HIS A 40 -2.69 9.56 12.87
CA HIS A 40 -2.05 10.43 11.90
C HIS A 40 -2.69 11.83 11.91
N SER A 41 -1.96 12.82 11.40
CA SER A 41 -2.50 14.18 11.26
C SER A 41 -3.71 14.24 10.32
N SER A 42 -3.86 13.25 9.42
CA SER A 42 -5.05 13.02 8.59
C SER A 42 -6.27 12.49 9.35
N GLY A 43 -6.09 12.01 10.58
CA GLY A 43 -7.15 11.41 11.42
C GLY A 43 -7.25 9.88 11.36
N GLU A 44 -6.45 9.22 10.51
CA GLU A 44 -6.39 7.75 10.44
C GLU A 44 -5.70 7.16 11.68
N PRO A 45 -6.11 5.97 12.15
CA PRO A 45 -5.46 5.31 13.30
C PRO A 45 -3.99 5.00 13.00
N LEU A 46 -3.10 5.56 13.80
CA LEU A 46 -1.66 5.26 13.75
C LEU A 46 -1.34 4.09 14.69
N CYS A 47 -1.97 4.03 15.86
CA CYS A 47 -1.87 2.91 16.77
C CYS A 47 -3.06 1.97 16.56
N SER A 48 -2.78 0.78 16.04
CA SER A 48 -3.72 -0.32 15.86
C SER A 48 -2.98 -1.64 16.09
N VAL A 49 -3.71 -2.76 16.15
CA VAL A 49 -3.14 -4.11 16.27
C VAL A 49 -2.23 -4.45 15.06
N ALA A 50 -2.31 -3.69 13.96
CA ALA A 50 -1.49 -3.86 12.76
C ALA A 50 -0.74 -2.56 12.39
N CYS A 51 -0.25 -1.81 13.37
CA CYS A 51 0.42 -0.55 13.07
C CYS A 51 1.74 -0.76 12.29
N GLU A 52 2.06 0.16 11.38
CA GLU A 52 3.28 0.13 10.55
C GLU A 52 4.55 0.05 11.41
N GLY A 53 4.53 0.69 12.59
CA GLY A 53 5.59 0.59 13.58
C GLY A 53 5.85 -0.86 14.00
N MET A 54 4.82 -1.60 14.40
CA MET A 54 4.94 -3.02 14.77
C MET A 54 5.51 -3.86 13.64
N SER A 55 5.01 -3.66 12.41
CA SER A 55 5.49 -4.39 11.23
C SER A 55 6.96 -4.08 10.90
N CYS A 56 7.43 -2.86 11.13
CA CYS A 56 8.85 -2.52 11.01
C CYS A 56 9.68 -3.13 12.15
N PHE A 57 9.19 -3.12 13.39
CA PHE A 57 9.92 -3.66 14.55
C PHE A 57 10.16 -5.16 14.43
N LEU A 58 9.13 -5.93 14.04
CA LEU A 58 9.26 -7.38 13.81
C LEU A 58 10.25 -7.73 12.69
N ARG A 59 10.52 -6.79 11.78
CA ARG A 59 11.48 -6.94 10.67
C ARG A 59 12.87 -6.40 10.98
N GLY A 60 13.13 -5.87 12.18
CA GLY A 60 14.42 -5.25 12.49
C GLY A 60 14.61 -3.86 11.87
N GLU A 61 13.55 -3.24 11.34
CA GLU A 61 13.61 -1.98 10.59
C GLU A 61 13.18 -0.78 11.46
N THR A 62 13.88 0.35 11.33
CA THR A 62 13.49 1.60 11.99
C THR A 62 12.23 2.19 11.37
N TRP A 63 11.38 2.79 12.20
CA TRP A 63 10.15 3.45 11.77
C TRP A 63 10.02 4.84 12.38
N SER A 64 9.35 5.77 11.70
CA SER A 64 9.10 7.10 12.25
C SER A 64 7.81 7.73 11.70
N ALA A 65 7.12 8.45 12.58
CA ALA A 65 6.01 9.34 12.26
C ALA A 65 6.38 10.77 12.71
N ARG A 66 6.70 11.66 11.76
CA ARG A 66 7.13 13.04 12.08
C ARG A 66 6.02 13.95 12.60
N SER A 67 4.78 13.62 12.30
CA SER A 67 3.60 14.31 12.79
C SER A 67 2.49 13.30 13.04
N CYS A 68 2.08 13.22 14.29
CA CYS A 68 0.95 12.43 14.74
C CYS A 68 0.32 13.12 15.94
N ARG A 69 -0.82 12.61 16.40
CA ARG A 69 -1.38 12.99 17.68
C ARG A 69 -1.47 11.77 18.57
N LEU A 70 -0.97 11.90 19.80
CA LEU A 70 -0.98 10.87 20.83
C LEU A 70 -1.94 11.27 21.94
N ARG A 71 -2.52 10.28 22.62
CA ARG A 71 -3.41 10.53 23.75
C ARG A 71 -2.61 10.89 25.00
N HIS A 72 -2.92 12.03 25.60
CA HIS A 72 -2.46 12.40 26.93
C HIS A 72 -3.42 11.87 27.99
N LYS A 73 -2.91 11.62 29.21
CA LYS A 73 -3.67 11.05 30.34
C LYS A 73 -4.97 11.79 30.69
N ASN A 74 -5.03 13.10 30.45
CA ASN A 74 -6.22 13.92 30.66
C ASN A 74 -7.31 13.74 29.56
N GLY A 75 -7.06 12.91 28.55
CA GLY A 75 -7.97 12.66 27.43
C GLY A 75 -7.69 13.50 26.17
N GLU A 76 -6.84 14.52 26.25
CA GLU A 76 -6.51 15.38 25.12
C GLU A 76 -5.57 14.70 24.12
N MET A 77 -5.59 15.17 22.87
CA MET A 77 -4.69 14.70 21.82
C MET A 77 -3.52 15.68 21.67
N VAL A 78 -2.30 15.22 21.96
CA VAL A 78 -1.07 16.01 21.93
C VAL A 78 -0.32 15.76 20.62
N ALA A 79 0.08 16.83 19.96
CA ALA A 79 0.84 16.75 18.72
C ALA A 79 2.27 16.25 18.98
N ALA A 80 2.62 15.11 18.42
CA ALA A 80 3.89 14.45 18.68
C ALA A 80 4.57 13.94 17.39
N ALA A 81 5.85 13.61 17.51
CA ALA A 81 6.58 12.81 16.55
C ALA A 81 7.07 11.53 17.24
N ILE A 82 7.07 10.42 16.52
CA ILE A 82 7.60 9.13 16.97
C ILE A 82 8.76 8.77 16.06
N SER A 83 9.88 8.36 16.62
CA SER A 83 10.97 7.69 15.88
C SER A 83 11.42 6.47 16.66
N THR A 84 11.85 5.41 15.98
CA THR A 84 12.31 4.21 16.67
C THR A 84 13.73 3.83 16.28
N LEU A 85 14.43 3.29 17.27
CA LEU A 85 15.64 2.51 17.07
C LEU A 85 15.29 1.05 17.38
N VAL A 86 15.66 0.15 16.47
CA VAL A 86 15.52 -1.29 16.65
C VAL A 86 16.87 -1.84 17.07
N MET A 87 16.87 -2.67 18.11
CA MET A 87 18.11 -3.27 18.61
C MET A 87 18.55 -4.39 17.64
N PRO A 88 19.81 -4.42 17.19
CA PRO A 88 20.30 -5.47 16.29
C PRO A 88 20.24 -6.86 16.96
N ALA A 89 19.97 -7.89 16.15
CA ALA A 89 19.74 -9.27 16.59
C ALA A 89 20.92 -9.87 17.39
N ASP A 90 22.11 -9.32 17.22
CA ASP A 90 23.38 -9.75 17.80
C ASP A 90 23.51 -9.39 19.30
N ALA A 91 22.63 -8.52 19.80
CA ALA A 91 22.59 -8.10 21.20
C ALA A 91 21.75 -9.03 22.11
N LYS A 92 21.18 -10.13 21.56
CA LYS A 92 20.22 -11.06 22.21
C LYS A 92 20.78 -11.97 23.31
N HIS A 93 21.87 -11.58 23.98
CA HIS A 93 22.33 -12.29 25.18
C HIS A 93 22.41 -11.34 26.37
N ARG A 94 21.25 -11.15 27.03
CA ARG A 94 21.11 -10.92 28.48
C ARG A 94 19.62 -10.95 28.85
N SER A 95 19.27 -12.01 29.59
CA SER A 95 18.03 -12.35 30.31
C SER A 95 16.99 -11.26 30.62
N ASP A 96 15.72 -11.67 30.37
CA ASP A 96 14.42 -11.25 30.94
C ASP A 96 13.85 -9.89 30.46
N GLY A 97 12.78 -9.95 29.64
CA GLY A 97 12.05 -8.78 29.13
C GLY A 97 12.76 -8.03 27.99
N ASP A 98 13.17 -8.75 26.94
CA ASP A 98 14.01 -8.24 25.85
C ASP A 98 13.39 -6.99 25.18
N VAL A 99 14.02 -5.84 25.41
CA VAL A 99 13.70 -4.59 24.71
C VAL A 99 14.08 -4.76 23.25
N VAL A 100 13.08 -4.82 22.37
CA VAL A 100 13.29 -5.02 20.94
C VAL A 100 13.35 -3.68 20.20
N ALA A 101 12.65 -2.67 20.72
CA ALA A 101 12.65 -1.33 20.14
C ALA A 101 12.60 -0.23 21.21
N VAL A 102 13.30 0.87 20.93
CA VAL A 102 13.19 2.12 21.70
C VAL A 102 12.48 3.15 20.83
N ALA A 103 11.27 3.54 21.24
CA ALA A 103 10.50 4.61 20.62
C ALA A 103 10.77 5.94 21.35
N PHE A 104 11.25 6.93 20.60
CA PHE A 104 11.41 8.31 21.03
C PHE A 104 10.13 9.08 20.71
N LEU A 105 9.55 9.69 21.73
CA LEU A 105 8.36 10.53 21.61
C LEU A 105 8.81 11.97 21.80
N HIS A 106 8.51 12.82 20.83
CA HIS A 106 8.88 14.23 20.85
C HIS A 106 7.66 15.11 20.70
N ASP A 107 7.59 16.25 21.39
CA ASP A 107 6.60 17.26 21.05
C ASP A 107 6.92 17.81 19.66
N SER A 108 6.02 17.59 18.70
CA SER A 108 6.19 18.04 17.32
C SER A 108 6.23 19.57 17.18
N ARG A 109 5.74 20.32 18.19
CA ARG A 109 5.81 21.78 18.25
C ARG A 109 7.20 22.28 18.68
N LEU A 110 7.96 21.44 19.37
CA LEU A 110 9.32 21.73 19.86
C LEU A 110 10.41 21.01 19.07
N ALA A 111 10.04 20.04 18.22
CA ALA A 111 10.94 19.37 17.29
C ALA A 111 11.53 20.40 16.33
N ARG A 112 12.74 20.88 16.64
CA ARG A 112 13.59 21.56 15.65
C ARG A 112 13.62 20.69 14.40
N LYS A 113 13.30 21.28 13.25
CA LYS A 113 13.54 20.68 11.93
C LYS A 113 14.99 20.23 11.88
N ASP A 114 15.24 18.95 12.08
CA ASP A 114 16.58 18.40 11.96
C ASP A 114 16.94 18.48 10.46
N PRO A 115 17.90 19.31 10.04
CA PRO A 115 18.13 19.62 8.62
C PRO A 115 18.68 18.44 7.81
N HIS A 116 19.01 17.32 8.46
CA HIS A 116 19.88 16.28 7.89
C HIS A 116 19.21 14.94 7.59
N VAL A 117 17.92 14.74 7.89
CA VAL A 117 17.19 13.54 7.44
C VAL A 117 16.36 13.89 6.21
N SER A 118 16.96 13.70 5.02
CA SER A 118 16.29 13.80 3.72
C SER A 118 14.99 13.01 3.76
N THR A 119 13.86 13.69 3.61
CA THR A 119 12.57 13.01 3.51
C THR A 119 12.28 12.81 2.04
N PRO A 120 12.16 11.56 1.57
CA PRO A 120 11.90 11.33 0.16
C PRO A 120 10.54 11.92 -0.21
N LEU A 121 10.45 12.48 -1.41
CA LEU A 121 9.18 12.79 -2.04
C LEU A 121 8.46 11.47 -2.30
N ARG A 122 7.29 11.26 -1.69
CA ARG A 122 6.45 10.10 -2.00
C ARG A 122 5.50 10.47 -3.14
N ILE A 123 5.49 9.63 -4.17
CA ILE A 123 4.72 9.81 -5.39
C ILE A 123 3.76 8.64 -5.49
N TYR A 124 2.47 8.95 -5.52
CA TYR A 124 1.41 7.97 -5.68
C TYR A 124 0.91 8.02 -7.12
N THR A 125 0.88 6.87 -7.76
CA THR A 125 0.58 6.67 -9.17
C THR A 125 -0.39 5.53 -9.42
N LEU A 126 -0.63 4.63 -8.44
CA LEU A 126 -1.64 3.58 -8.51
C LEU A 126 -2.97 4.10 -7.97
N GLY A 127 -3.82 4.58 -8.88
CA GLY A 127 -5.02 5.35 -8.60
C GLY A 127 -4.80 6.85 -8.84
N HIS A 128 -5.36 7.70 -8.00
CA HIS A 128 -5.20 9.14 -8.13
C HIS A 128 -3.76 9.61 -7.90
N PHE A 129 -3.24 10.40 -8.86
CA PHE A 129 -1.89 10.96 -8.78
C PHE A 129 -1.77 11.97 -7.63
N CYS A 130 -0.97 11.61 -6.62
CA CYS A 130 -0.76 12.41 -5.42
C CYS A 130 0.72 12.50 -5.07
N LEU A 131 1.11 13.57 -4.39
CA LEU A 131 2.46 13.75 -3.88
C LEU A 131 2.40 14.04 -2.40
N THR A 132 3.29 13.43 -1.61
CA THR A 132 3.45 13.78 -0.20
C THR A 132 4.91 13.99 0.17
N VAL A 133 5.16 14.88 1.13
CA VAL A 133 6.47 15.11 1.73
C VAL A 133 6.26 15.05 3.24
N ALA A 134 7.02 14.19 3.93
CA ALA A 134 6.86 13.97 5.37
C ALA A 134 5.41 13.61 5.82
N GLY A 135 4.64 12.97 4.94
CA GLY A 135 3.24 12.60 5.19
C GLY A 135 2.23 13.72 4.90
N GLU A 136 2.68 14.92 4.54
CA GLU A 136 1.81 16.03 4.15
C GLU A 136 1.57 16.03 2.65
N GLY A 137 0.30 16.11 2.24
CA GLY A 137 -0.10 16.17 0.84
C GLY A 137 0.24 17.51 0.20
N LEU A 138 0.86 17.45 -0.98
CA LEU A 138 1.03 18.61 -1.86
C LEU A 138 -0.26 18.82 -2.66
N ALA A 139 -0.80 20.04 -2.65
CA ALA A 139 -1.96 20.42 -3.46
C ALA A 139 -1.60 20.60 -4.94
N VAL A 140 -1.25 19.51 -5.62
CA VAL A 140 -0.83 19.47 -7.03
C VAL A 140 -1.92 19.98 -7.97
N ASP A 141 -3.18 19.73 -7.61
CA ASP A 141 -4.38 20.24 -8.27
C ASP A 141 -4.41 21.79 -8.31
N LYS A 142 -3.89 22.46 -7.28
CA LYS A 142 -3.83 23.92 -7.19
C LYS A 142 -2.64 24.55 -7.90
N TRP A 143 -1.76 23.75 -8.49
CA TRP A 143 -0.59 24.28 -9.20
C TRP A 143 -1.01 24.99 -10.48
N GLN A 144 -0.59 26.26 -10.59
CA GLN A 144 -0.93 27.15 -11.71
C GLN A 144 -0.41 26.65 -13.07
N ARG A 145 0.63 25.80 -13.08
CA ARG A 145 1.23 25.27 -14.31
C ARG A 145 1.03 23.77 -14.42
N LYS A 146 -0.06 23.35 -15.07
CA LYS A 146 -0.39 21.92 -15.31
C LYS A 146 0.71 21.17 -16.07
N LYS A 147 1.43 21.84 -16.98
CA LYS A 147 2.60 21.28 -17.68
C LYS A 147 3.73 20.87 -16.72
N ALA A 148 3.86 21.44 -15.52
CA ALA A 148 4.82 20.98 -14.52
C ALA A 148 4.43 19.64 -13.89
N VAL A 149 3.14 19.41 -13.68
CA VAL A 149 2.60 18.13 -13.21
C VAL A 149 2.81 17.06 -14.29
N MET A 150 2.47 17.38 -15.53
CA MET A 150 2.72 16.51 -16.69
C MET A 150 4.22 16.14 -16.80
N LEU A 151 5.13 17.12 -16.72
CA LEU A 151 6.57 16.86 -16.71
C LEU A 151 6.97 15.90 -15.58
N LEU A 152 6.47 16.12 -14.36
CA LEU A 152 6.79 15.24 -13.23
C LEU A 152 6.31 13.81 -13.51
N LYS A 153 5.09 13.63 -14.00
CA LYS A 153 4.57 12.31 -14.39
C LYS A 153 5.46 11.63 -15.45
N TYR A 154 5.92 12.37 -16.47
CA TYR A 154 6.91 11.87 -17.43
C TYR A 154 8.20 11.41 -16.75
N LEU A 155 8.76 12.20 -15.83
CA LEU A 155 10.01 11.85 -15.17
C LEU A 155 9.87 10.62 -14.26
N VAL A 156 8.70 10.46 -13.62
CA VAL A 156 8.36 9.28 -12.80
C VAL A 156 8.35 8.02 -13.65
N SER A 157 7.71 8.04 -14.82
CA SER A 157 7.64 6.87 -15.70
C SER A 157 8.99 6.44 -16.27
N ARG A 158 9.99 7.34 -16.30
CA ARG A 158 11.36 6.99 -16.70
C ARG A 158 12.16 6.32 -15.59
N ARG A 159 11.66 6.25 -14.36
CA ARG A 159 12.30 5.61 -13.20
C ARG A 159 13.77 6.00 -13.09
N GLY A 160 14.07 7.30 -13.07
CA GLY A 160 15.44 7.81 -12.97
C GLY A 160 16.31 7.73 -14.23
N ARG A 161 15.80 7.20 -15.34
CA ARG A 161 16.51 7.30 -16.63
C ARG A 161 16.44 8.74 -17.15
N PRO A 162 17.56 9.33 -17.63
CA PRO A 162 17.58 10.70 -18.14
C PRO A 162 16.71 10.86 -19.38
N LEU A 163 16.00 11.99 -19.45
CA LEU A 163 15.18 12.37 -20.59
C LEU A 163 15.71 13.66 -21.23
N HIS A 164 16.12 13.56 -22.49
CA HIS A 164 16.70 14.68 -23.23
C HIS A 164 15.67 15.81 -23.41
N ARG A 165 16.13 17.06 -23.26
CA ARG A 165 15.29 18.26 -23.34
C ARG A 165 14.52 18.38 -24.66
N GLU A 166 15.09 17.93 -25.78
CA GLU A 166 14.43 18.01 -27.10
C GLU A 166 13.22 17.09 -27.18
N LEU A 167 13.33 15.87 -26.63
CA LEU A 167 12.19 14.97 -26.49
C LEU A 167 11.13 15.60 -25.61
N LEU A 168 11.51 16.11 -24.43
CA LEU A 168 10.58 16.83 -23.54
C LEU A 168 9.86 17.99 -24.24
N ILE A 169 10.58 18.78 -25.04
CA ILE A 169 9.99 19.89 -25.79
C ILE A 169 9.00 19.38 -26.83
N GLN A 170 9.39 18.39 -27.63
CA GLN A 170 8.53 17.81 -28.66
C GLN A 170 7.24 17.24 -28.06
N TYR A 171 7.33 16.57 -26.91
CA TYR A 171 6.16 16.02 -26.21
C TYR A 171 5.29 17.10 -25.57
N MET A 172 5.91 18.04 -24.86
CA MET A 172 5.15 19.02 -24.08
C MET A 172 4.56 20.15 -24.94
N TRP A 173 5.24 20.50 -26.03
CA TRP A 173 4.84 21.54 -26.98
C TRP A 173 5.11 21.08 -28.42
N PRO A 174 4.25 20.19 -28.96
CA PRO A 174 4.36 19.76 -30.36
C PRO A 174 4.38 20.96 -31.32
N GLY A 175 5.33 20.96 -32.25
CA GLY A 175 5.48 22.03 -33.25
C GLY A 175 6.11 23.34 -32.76
N ALA A 176 6.55 23.43 -31.50
CA ALA A 176 7.31 24.59 -31.04
C ALA A 176 8.72 24.60 -31.66
N ASP A 177 9.22 25.79 -32.00
CA ASP A 177 10.62 25.96 -32.37
C ASP A 177 11.54 25.65 -31.17
N VAL A 178 12.78 25.23 -31.45
CA VAL A 178 13.75 24.78 -30.44
C VAL A 178 13.99 25.83 -29.36
N ARG A 179 14.06 27.12 -29.74
CA ARG A 179 14.38 28.21 -28.81
C ARG A 179 13.19 28.50 -27.88
N SER A 180 11.99 28.66 -28.45
CA SER A 180 10.78 28.87 -27.65
C SER A 180 10.48 27.66 -26.75
N GLY A 181 10.67 26.44 -27.26
CA GLY A 181 10.47 25.22 -26.48
C GLY A 181 11.41 25.16 -25.27
N TRP A 182 12.68 25.51 -25.45
CA TRP A 182 13.66 25.50 -24.36
C TRP A 182 13.35 26.52 -23.28
N GLU A 183 12.98 27.75 -23.64
CA GLU A 183 12.61 28.77 -22.65
C GLU A 183 11.36 28.36 -21.85
N ARG A 184 10.35 27.78 -22.51
CA ARG A 184 9.18 27.22 -21.81
C ARG A 184 9.56 26.08 -20.87
N LEU A 185 10.45 25.18 -21.30
CA LEU A 185 10.93 24.08 -20.47
C LEU A 185 11.65 24.57 -19.20
N LYS A 186 12.53 25.57 -19.32
CA LYS A 186 13.21 26.18 -18.16
C LYS A 186 12.20 26.74 -17.15
N VAL A 187 11.18 27.45 -17.62
CA VAL A 187 10.12 28.02 -16.77
C VAL A 187 9.34 26.92 -16.05
N VAL A 188 9.00 25.83 -16.74
CA VAL A 188 8.28 24.70 -16.14
C VAL A 188 9.13 23.99 -15.08
N ILE A 189 10.42 23.76 -15.36
CA ILE A 189 11.33 23.09 -14.44
C ILE A 189 11.61 23.94 -13.19
N SER A 190 11.86 25.24 -13.39
CA SER A 190 12.02 26.19 -12.30
C SER A 190 10.77 26.22 -11.40
N PHE A 191 9.58 26.21 -12.00
CA PHE A 191 8.32 26.13 -11.26
C PHE A 191 8.19 24.83 -10.48
N LEU A 192 8.44 23.68 -11.12
CA LEU A 192 8.36 22.37 -10.48
C LEU A 192 9.28 22.30 -9.24
N ARG A 193 10.55 22.67 -9.42
CA ARG A 193 11.53 22.72 -8.31
C ARG A 193 11.08 23.65 -7.20
N LYS A 194 10.55 24.84 -7.53
CA LYS A 194 10.03 25.79 -6.53
C LYS A 194 8.86 25.20 -5.74
N GLN A 195 7.91 24.54 -6.39
CA GLN A 195 6.76 23.93 -5.72
C GLN A 195 7.19 22.78 -4.80
N LEU A 196 8.11 21.94 -5.26
CA LEU A 196 8.66 20.84 -4.46
C LEU A 196 9.39 21.37 -3.21
N ARG A 197 10.22 22.41 -3.36
CA ARG A 197 10.89 23.07 -2.22
C ARG A 197 9.90 23.74 -1.26
N ALA A 198 8.88 24.40 -1.79
CA ALA A 198 7.82 25.02 -0.97
C ALA A 198 7.03 23.98 -0.17
N GLY A 199 6.95 22.74 -0.65
CA GLY A 199 6.38 21.60 0.06
C GLY A 199 7.29 20.93 1.09
N GLY A 200 8.45 21.51 1.39
CA GLY A 200 9.34 21.03 2.46
C GLY A 200 10.48 20.13 2.02
N LEU A 201 10.69 19.93 0.71
CA LEU A 201 11.89 19.24 0.21
C LEU A 201 13.11 20.16 0.28
N THR A 202 14.15 19.69 0.97
CA THR A 202 15.44 20.39 1.10
C THR A 202 16.40 20.03 -0.04
N GLU A 203 16.33 18.81 -0.53
CA GLU A 203 17.17 18.28 -1.61
C GLU A 203 16.55 18.52 -3.00
N GLU A 204 17.40 18.66 -4.00
CA GLU A 204 16.97 18.78 -5.39
C GLU A 204 16.54 17.41 -5.94
N VAL A 205 15.22 17.22 -6.10
CA VAL A 205 14.63 15.96 -6.57
C VAL A 205 14.71 15.78 -8.09
N VAL A 206 14.61 16.88 -8.85
CA VAL A 206 14.69 16.90 -10.31
C VAL A 206 16.07 17.36 -10.71
N GLU A 207 16.92 16.45 -11.14
CA GLU A 207 18.30 16.72 -11.53
C GLU A 207 18.40 17.15 -13.00
N THR A 208 19.40 17.97 -13.30
CA THR A 208 19.81 18.27 -14.67
C THR A 208 21.18 17.67 -14.91
N THR A 209 21.27 16.77 -15.89
CA THR A 209 22.51 16.14 -16.31
C THR A 209 22.69 16.42 -17.80
N ASP A 210 23.73 17.17 -18.17
CA ASP A 210 23.96 17.70 -19.52
C ASP A 210 22.76 18.46 -20.10
N LYS A 211 22.09 17.86 -21.09
CA LYS A 211 20.88 18.38 -21.76
C LYS A 211 19.64 17.58 -21.38
N SER A 212 19.71 16.80 -20.31
CA SER A 212 18.66 15.88 -19.88
C SER A 212 18.19 16.20 -18.47
N TYR A 213 16.98 15.74 -18.16
CA TYR A 213 16.39 15.84 -16.83
C TYR A 213 15.99 14.45 -16.34
N LEU A 214 16.17 14.21 -15.04
CA LEU A 214 15.79 12.95 -14.41
C LEU A 214 15.23 13.19 -13.01
N LEU A 215 14.48 12.20 -12.53
CA LEU A 215 14.04 12.13 -11.15
C LEU A 215 15.04 11.30 -10.35
N ARG A 216 15.63 11.88 -9.30
CA ARG A 216 16.62 11.19 -8.46
C ARG A 216 15.97 10.06 -7.66
N ARG A 217 16.39 8.82 -7.91
CA ARG A 217 15.82 7.61 -7.26
C ARG A 217 16.02 7.59 -5.75
N ASP A 218 17.12 8.15 -5.27
CA ASP A 218 17.45 8.23 -3.85
C ASP A 218 16.66 9.32 -3.11
N ALA A 219 16.03 10.24 -3.85
CA ALA A 219 15.24 11.34 -3.32
C ALA A 219 13.72 11.11 -3.41
N VAL A 220 13.28 10.00 -4.01
CA VAL A 220 11.87 9.70 -4.24
C VAL A 220 11.50 8.27 -3.85
N TRP A 221 10.26 8.11 -3.42
CA TRP A 221 9.59 6.83 -3.28
C TRP A 221 8.37 6.84 -4.20
N VAL A 222 8.18 5.79 -4.99
CA VAL A 222 7.04 5.65 -5.91
C VAL A 222 6.26 4.40 -5.53
N ASP A 223 4.94 4.53 -5.36
CA ASP A 223 4.07 3.42 -4.96
C ASP A 223 4.08 2.26 -5.96
N ALA A 224 4.14 2.52 -7.27
CA ALA A 224 4.25 1.50 -8.31
C ALA A 224 5.56 0.68 -8.19
N ASP A 225 6.69 1.35 -7.96
CA ASP A 225 7.97 0.66 -7.75
C ASP A 225 7.95 -0.16 -6.45
N ALA A 226 7.31 0.34 -5.40
CA ALA A 226 7.16 -0.36 -4.13
C ALA A 226 6.22 -1.58 -4.25
N PHE A 227 5.12 -1.43 -4.97
CA PHE A 227 4.18 -2.50 -5.31
C PHE A 227 4.89 -3.62 -6.07
N GLU A 228 5.62 -3.28 -7.13
CA GLU A 228 6.42 -4.23 -7.92
C GLU A 228 7.39 -5.03 -7.06
N LYS A 229 8.14 -4.33 -6.22
CA LYS A 229 9.11 -4.96 -5.33
C LYS A 229 8.43 -5.92 -4.36
N LEU A 230 7.34 -5.51 -3.73
CA LEU A 230 6.62 -6.34 -2.75
C LEU A 230 5.94 -7.55 -3.41
N ALA A 231 5.34 -7.38 -4.59
CA ALA A 231 4.75 -8.48 -5.36
C ALA A 231 5.81 -9.52 -5.75
N PHE A 232 6.98 -9.05 -6.21
CA PHE A 232 8.12 -9.93 -6.52
C PHE A 232 8.64 -10.66 -5.28
N GLU A 233 8.88 -9.94 -4.18
CA GLU A 233 9.34 -10.52 -2.91
C GLU A 233 8.35 -11.57 -2.38
N GLY A 234 7.04 -11.28 -2.44
CA GLY A 234 5.99 -12.23 -2.05
C GLY A 234 6.01 -13.50 -2.90
N GLY A 235 6.16 -13.37 -4.23
CA GLY A 235 6.26 -14.52 -5.13
C GLY A 235 7.50 -15.38 -4.88
N GLU A 236 8.64 -14.77 -4.53
CA GLU A 236 9.86 -15.52 -4.19
C GLU A 236 9.73 -16.26 -2.84
N LEU A 237 9.04 -15.66 -1.87
CA LEU A 237 8.73 -16.31 -0.58
C LEU A 237 7.74 -17.46 -0.74
N GLU A 238 6.70 -17.27 -1.56
CA GLU A 238 5.73 -18.32 -1.89
C GLU A 238 6.43 -19.55 -2.49
N LYS A 239 7.33 -19.36 -3.47
CA LYS A 239 8.11 -20.46 -4.08
C LYS A 239 8.99 -21.21 -3.09
N LYS A 240 9.42 -20.56 -2.01
CA LYS A 240 10.22 -21.17 -0.94
C LYS A 240 9.36 -21.86 0.13
N GLY A 241 8.03 -21.73 0.06
CA GLY A 241 7.10 -22.25 1.06
C GLY A 241 7.00 -21.36 2.31
N GLU A 242 7.54 -20.14 2.28
CA GLU A 242 7.45 -19.15 3.36
C GLU A 242 6.11 -18.40 3.26
N ILE A 243 5.00 -19.14 3.41
CA ILE A 243 3.64 -18.67 3.06
C ILE A 243 3.20 -17.48 3.92
N THR A 244 3.55 -17.45 5.21
CA THR A 244 3.14 -16.36 6.11
C THR A 244 3.81 -15.05 5.72
N GLU A 245 5.11 -15.08 5.43
CA GLU A 245 5.87 -13.93 4.96
C GLU A 245 5.42 -13.49 3.57
N ALA A 246 5.10 -14.45 2.68
CA ALA A 246 4.52 -14.16 1.37
C ALA A 246 3.19 -13.41 1.48
N LEU A 247 2.28 -13.88 2.34
CA LEU A 247 1.00 -13.20 2.63
C LEU A 247 1.23 -11.76 3.10
N MET A 248 2.18 -11.53 4.01
CA MET A 248 2.50 -10.17 4.48
C MET A 248 2.98 -9.27 3.33
N ARG A 249 3.82 -9.78 2.42
CA ARG A 249 4.29 -9.00 1.26
C ARG A 249 3.16 -8.71 0.29
N PHE A 250 2.32 -9.68 -0.01
CA PHE A 250 1.18 -9.52 -0.90
C PHE A 250 0.11 -8.57 -0.35
N GLU A 251 -0.23 -8.63 0.95
CA GLU A 251 -1.18 -7.68 1.55
C GLU A 251 -0.62 -6.25 1.56
N ASN A 252 0.68 -6.08 1.84
CA ASN A 252 1.33 -4.77 1.71
C ASN A 252 1.29 -4.25 0.28
N ALA A 253 1.59 -5.10 -0.72
CA ALA A 253 1.50 -4.74 -2.13
C ALA A 253 0.06 -4.36 -2.54
N LYS A 254 -0.93 -5.16 -2.14
CA LYS A 254 -2.36 -4.90 -2.37
C LYS A 254 -2.81 -3.56 -1.78
N SER A 255 -2.29 -3.15 -0.62
CA SER A 255 -2.61 -1.85 0.00
C SER A 255 -2.12 -0.63 -0.79
N LEU A 256 -1.08 -0.81 -1.61
CA LEU A 256 -0.52 0.22 -2.48
C LEU A 256 -1.32 0.36 -3.78
N TYR A 257 -1.89 -0.75 -4.28
CA TYR A 257 -2.65 -0.76 -5.51
C TYR A 257 -4.09 -0.28 -5.27
N ARG A 258 -4.31 1.03 -5.33
CA ARG A 258 -5.62 1.67 -5.04
C ARG A 258 -6.49 1.90 -6.29
N GLY A 259 -5.90 1.79 -7.47
CA GLY A 259 -6.56 2.00 -8.76
C GLY A 259 -5.55 1.86 -9.90
N ASP A 260 -6.02 2.08 -11.13
CA ASP A 260 -5.18 2.00 -12.33
C ASP A 260 -4.00 2.98 -12.26
N PHE A 261 -2.89 2.62 -12.92
CA PHE A 261 -1.77 3.53 -13.06
C PHE A 261 -2.20 4.83 -13.76
N MET A 262 -1.97 5.96 -13.09
CA MET A 262 -2.36 7.30 -13.50
C MET A 262 -3.85 7.37 -13.87
N GLU A 263 -4.72 6.84 -13.00
CA GLU A 263 -6.18 6.73 -13.21
C GLU A 263 -6.86 8.04 -13.64
N GLY A 264 -6.35 9.18 -13.16
CA GLY A 264 -6.85 10.51 -13.54
C GLY A 264 -6.56 10.94 -14.99
N ASP A 265 -5.74 10.18 -15.73
CA ASP A 265 -5.37 10.42 -17.13
C ASP A 265 -5.81 9.23 -18.02
N PRO A 266 -7.12 8.94 -18.16
CA PRO A 266 -7.58 7.73 -18.83
C PRO A 266 -7.32 7.72 -20.35
N TYR A 267 -7.31 8.91 -20.99
CA TYR A 267 -7.21 9.07 -22.45
C TYR A 267 -5.79 9.28 -22.96
N GLU A 268 -4.80 9.17 -22.09
CA GLU A 268 -3.44 9.38 -22.53
C GLU A 268 -2.78 8.03 -22.87
N ASP A 269 -2.41 7.85 -24.13
CA ASP A 269 -1.95 6.56 -24.68
C ASP A 269 -0.60 6.09 -24.11
N TRP A 270 0.27 7.01 -23.67
CA TRP A 270 1.57 6.73 -23.04
C TRP A 270 1.49 5.82 -21.80
N TRP A 271 0.34 5.76 -21.13
CA TRP A 271 0.13 4.96 -19.93
C TRP A 271 -0.42 3.59 -20.25
N ALA A 272 -0.92 3.35 -21.48
CA ALA A 272 -1.65 2.14 -21.80
C ALA A 272 -0.83 0.88 -21.50
N GLU A 273 0.40 0.80 -22.04
CA GLU A 273 1.30 -0.35 -21.84
C GLU A 273 1.66 -0.55 -20.35
N GLU A 274 1.98 0.53 -19.64
CA GLU A 274 2.38 0.44 -18.24
C GLU A 274 1.18 0.12 -17.32
N ARG A 275 -0.01 0.64 -17.64
CA ARG A 275 -1.26 0.35 -16.95
C ARG A 275 -1.64 -1.12 -17.12
N GLU A 276 -1.56 -1.64 -18.35
CA GLU A 276 -1.80 -3.05 -18.65
C GLU A 276 -0.81 -3.95 -17.90
N ARG A 277 0.50 -3.66 -18.00
CA ARG A 277 1.54 -4.43 -17.30
C ARG A 277 1.34 -4.47 -15.78
N LEU A 278 1.04 -3.31 -15.17
CA LEU A 278 0.80 -3.22 -13.72
C LEU A 278 -0.51 -3.90 -13.32
N CYS A 279 -1.54 -3.87 -14.18
CA CYS A 279 -2.80 -4.58 -13.96
C CYS A 279 -2.60 -6.10 -13.99
N GLU A 280 -1.94 -6.64 -15.02
CA GLU A 280 -1.67 -8.09 -15.10
C GLU A 280 -0.87 -8.57 -13.89
N MET A 281 0.19 -7.87 -13.50
CA MET A 281 0.98 -8.22 -12.32
C MET A 281 0.17 -8.13 -11.01
N TYR A 282 -0.76 -7.18 -10.90
CA TYR A 282 -1.71 -7.14 -9.78
C TYR A 282 -2.61 -8.37 -9.75
N LEU A 283 -3.13 -8.80 -10.91
CA LEU A 283 -3.98 -9.97 -11.01
C LEU A 283 -3.21 -11.26 -10.70
N GLU A 284 -1.98 -11.42 -11.20
CA GLU A 284 -1.11 -12.55 -10.85
C GLU A 284 -0.83 -12.59 -9.34
N MET A 285 -0.50 -11.45 -8.74
CA MET A 285 -0.28 -11.33 -7.30
C MET A 285 -1.55 -11.67 -6.49
N MET A 286 -2.72 -11.21 -6.93
CA MET A 286 -3.99 -11.50 -6.26
C MET A 286 -4.36 -12.99 -6.34
N ASP A 287 -4.02 -13.68 -7.43
CA ASP A 287 -4.19 -15.13 -7.53
C ASP A 287 -3.32 -15.87 -6.50
N SER A 288 -2.02 -15.51 -6.43
CA SER A 288 -1.12 -16.03 -5.40
C SER A 288 -1.60 -15.72 -3.98
N LEU A 289 -2.06 -14.50 -3.71
CA LEU A 289 -2.61 -14.12 -2.41
C LEU A 289 -3.81 -15.01 -2.02
N ALA A 290 -4.77 -15.22 -2.94
CA ALA A 290 -5.92 -16.10 -2.70
C ALA A 290 -5.48 -17.55 -2.42
N ARG A 291 -4.49 -18.04 -3.17
CA ARG A 291 -3.92 -19.38 -3.01
C ARG A 291 -3.25 -19.55 -1.65
N CYS A 292 -2.37 -18.64 -1.26
CA CYS A 292 -1.72 -18.63 0.06
C CYS A 292 -2.73 -18.64 1.20
N TYR A 293 -3.80 -17.83 1.11
CA TYR A 293 -4.88 -17.87 2.11
C TYR A 293 -5.57 -19.23 2.16
N ALA A 294 -5.87 -19.82 1.00
CA ALA A 294 -6.53 -21.12 0.93
C ALA A 294 -5.64 -22.28 1.42
N GLU A 295 -4.32 -22.18 1.25
CA GLU A 295 -3.32 -23.14 1.76
C GLU A 295 -3.21 -23.09 3.28
N GLN A 296 -3.32 -21.91 3.88
CA GLN A 296 -3.40 -21.75 5.34
C GLN A 296 -4.78 -22.11 5.92
N GLY A 297 -5.72 -22.59 5.08
CA GLY A 297 -7.08 -22.92 5.49
C GLY A 297 -7.99 -21.71 5.70
N ASN A 298 -7.50 -20.50 5.44
CA ASN A 298 -8.26 -19.26 5.55
C ASN A 298 -9.08 -19.00 4.28
N LEU A 299 -10.09 -19.86 4.06
CA LEU A 299 -10.93 -19.80 2.87
C LEU A 299 -11.82 -18.56 2.81
N VAL A 300 -12.16 -17.96 3.95
CA VAL A 300 -12.97 -16.74 3.99
C VAL A 300 -12.21 -15.59 3.31
N ASP A 301 -10.95 -15.37 3.70
CA ASP A 301 -10.14 -14.32 3.10
C ASP A 301 -9.81 -14.63 1.62
N ALA A 302 -9.56 -15.90 1.28
CA ALA A 302 -9.39 -16.31 -0.12
C ALA A 302 -10.61 -15.97 -0.98
N THR A 303 -11.84 -16.20 -0.49
CA THR A 303 -13.06 -15.80 -1.21
C THR A 303 -13.17 -14.29 -1.38
N GLN A 304 -12.73 -13.51 -0.39
CA GLN A 304 -12.78 -12.05 -0.44
C GLN A 304 -11.79 -11.47 -1.47
N VAL A 305 -10.61 -12.08 -1.59
CA VAL A 305 -9.64 -11.75 -2.65
C VAL A 305 -10.26 -11.97 -4.02
N CYS A 306 -10.87 -13.13 -4.28
CA CYS A 306 -11.52 -13.41 -5.57
C CYS A 306 -12.68 -12.44 -5.88
N ARG A 307 -13.51 -12.11 -4.88
CA ARG A 307 -14.59 -11.12 -5.05
C ARG A 307 -14.06 -9.74 -5.40
N THR A 308 -12.97 -9.33 -4.77
CA THR A 308 -12.32 -8.03 -5.05
C THR A 308 -11.88 -7.95 -6.50
N VAL A 309 -11.25 -9.03 -7.01
CA VAL A 309 -10.84 -9.08 -8.42
C VAL A 309 -12.04 -9.12 -9.36
N LEU A 310 -13.03 -9.99 -9.14
CA LEU A 310 -14.20 -10.10 -10.02
C LEU A 310 -15.07 -8.85 -10.07
N PHE A 311 -15.03 -8.00 -9.03
CA PHE A 311 -15.70 -6.71 -9.06
C PHE A 311 -15.06 -5.75 -10.09
N ARG A 312 -13.73 -5.81 -10.24
CA ARG A 312 -12.97 -4.95 -11.14
C ARG A 312 -12.79 -5.56 -12.53
N GLU A 313 -12.53 -6.86 -12.57
CA GLU A 313 -12.25 -7.64 -13.78
C GLU A 313 -13.24 -8.82 -13.88
N PRO A 314 -14.52 -8.56 -14.24
CA PRO A 314 -15.54 -9.61 -14.28
C PRO A 314 -15.20 -10.75 -15.24
N CYS A 315 -14.41 -10.48 -16.28
CA CYS A 315 -14.06 -11.46 -17.30
C CYS A 315 -12.96 -12.45 -16.86
N ARG A 316 -12.37 -12.30 -15.67
CA ARG A 316 -11.32 -13.20 -15.16
C ARG A 316 -11.91 -14.47 -14.57
N GLU A 317 -12.28 -15.41 -15.45
CA GLU A 317 -12.93 -16.67 -15.08
C GLU A 317 -12.15 -17.49 -14.04
N SER A 318 -10.81 -17.45 -14.06
CA SER A 318 -9.97 -18.16 -13.09
C SER A 318 -10.30 -17.78 -11.64
N PHE A 319 -10.58 -16.50 -11.37
CA PHE A 319 -10.98 -16.03 -10.04
C PHE A 319 -12.38 -16.49 -9.66
N LEU A 320 -13.32 -16.59 -10.61
CA LEU A 320 -14.62 -17.19 -10.36
C LEU A 320 -14.48 -18.66 -9.99
N GLN A 321 -13.70 -19.41 -10.78
CA GLN A 321 -13.46 -20.83 -10.53
C GLN A 321 -12.89 -21.06 -9.13
N ASN A 322 -11.91 -20.24 -8.72
CA ASN A 322 -11.36 -20.29 -7.35
C ASN A 322 -12.41 -19.92 -6.29
N LEU A 323 -13.20 -18.87 -6.52
CA LEU A 323 -14.27 -18.46 -5.61
C LEU A 323 -15.30 -19.57 -5.38
N ILE A 324 -15.80 -20.22 -6.43
CA ILE A 324 -16.80 -21.30 -6.29
C ILE A 324 -16.20 -22.54 -5.63
N ARG A 325 -14.93 -22.87 -5.89
CA ARG A 325 -14.20 -23.94 -5.18
C ARG A 325 -14.09 -23.64 -3.69
N TYR A 326 -13.72 -22.43 -3.31
CA TYR A 326 -13.56 -22.05 -1.91
C TYR A 326 -14.91 -22.01 -1.17
N LEU A 327 -15.98 -21.52 -1.81
CA LEU A 327 -17.33 -21.57 -1.24
C LEU A 327 -17.83 -23.00 -1.05
N ALA A 328 -17.59 -23.90 -2.00
CA ALA A 328 -17.91 -25.32 -1.87
C ALA A 328 -17.12 -25.99 -0.74
N ARG A 329 -15.82 -25.70 -0.61
CA ARG A 329 -14.98 -26.18 0.52
C ARG A 329 -15.45 -25.68 1.88
N LEU A 330 -16.07 -24.50 1.93
CA LEU A 330 -16.72 -23.95 3.13
C LEU A 330 -18.13 -24.53 3.37
N GLY A 331 -18.65 -25.39 2.48
CA GLY A 331 -20.02 -25.91 2.54
C GLY A 331 -21.10 -24.89 2.19
N ARG A 332 -20.73 -23.72 1.66
CA ARG A 332 -21.62 -22.60 1.33
C ARG A 332 -22.11 -22.69 -0.12
N TYR A 333 -22.77 -23.80 -0.44
CA TYR A 333 -23.29 -24.07 -1.79
C TYR A 333 -24.37 -23.08 -2.22
N ASP A 334 -25.19 -22.61 -1.27
CA ASP A 334 -26.16 -21.53 -1.48
C ASP A 334 -25.50 -20.26 -2.05
N LEU A 335 -24.38 -19.85 -1.46
CA LEU A 335 -23.63 -18.69 -1.91
C LEU A 335 -22.87 -18.97 -3.22
N MET A 336 -22.38 -20.20 -3.41
CA MET A 336 -21.70 -20.62 -4.64
C MET A 336 -22.63 -20.48 -5.85
N GLU A 337 -23.85 -21.00 -5.75
CA GLU A 337 -24.85 -20.92 -6.81
C GLU A 337 -25.25 -19.47 -7.11
N ALA A 338 -25.60 -18.70 -6.07
CA ALA A 338 -25.96 -17.30 -6.23
C ALA A 338 -24.84 -16.48 -6.88
N GLN A 339 -23.58 -16.75 -6.52
CA GLN A 339 -22.42 -16.06 -7.07
C GLN A 339 -22.17 -16.42 -8.55
N PHE A 340 -22.31 -17.69 -8.92
CA PHE A 340 -22.16 -18.15 -10.31
C PHE A 340 -23.21 -17.51 -11.21
N GLU A 341 -24.49 -17.56 -10.81
CA GLU A 341 -25.59 -16.99 -11.61
C GLU A 341 -25.48 -15.46 -11.73
N LYS A 342 -25.12 -14.77 -10.64
CA LYS A 342 -24.85 -13.33 -10.68
C LYS A 342 -23.74 -12.99 -11.67
N TRP A 343 -22.64 -13.73 -11.61
CA TRP A 343 -21.49 -13.51 -12.48
C TRP A 343 -21.82 -13.80 -13.95
N ARG A 344 -22.52 -14.91 -14.23
CA ARG A 344 -22.96 -15.27 -15.57
C ARG A 344 -23.87 -14.19 -16.16
N HIS A 345 -24.79 -13.65 -15.36
CA HIS A 345 -25.64 -12.56 -15.81
C HIS A 345 -24.83 -11.33 -16.24
N VAL A 346 -23.83 -10.93 -15.46
CA VAL A 346 -22.92 -9.81 -15.80
C VAL A 346 -22.14 -10.11 -17.07
N LEU A 347 -21.55 -11.32 -17.18
CA LEU A 347 -20.75 -11.71 -18.34
C LEU A 347 -21.57 -11.68 -19.65
N THR A 348 -22.77 -12.25 -19.65
CA THR A 348 -23.64 -12.27 -20.83
C THR A 348 -24.21 -10.90 -21.13
N LYS A 349 -24.71 -10.16 -20.12
CA LYS A 349 -25.43 -8.90 -20.34
C LYS A 349 -24.50 -7.75 -20.70
N ASP A 350 -23.40 -7.61 -19.97
CA ASP A 350 -22.54 -6.43 -20.09
C ASP A 350 -21.40 -6.64 -21.09
N PHE A 351 -21.00 -7.91 -21.32
CA PHE A 351 -19.89 -8.25 -22.22
C PHE A 351 -20.28 -9.13 -23.42
N GLY A 352 -21.51 -9.65 -23.48
CA GLY A 352 -21.96 -10.52 -24.58
C GLY A 352 -21.20 -11.85 -24.65
N MET A 353 -20.57 -12.27 -23.55
CA MET A 353 -19.78 -13.50 -23.47
C MET A 353 -20.53 -14.59 -22.71
N GLU A 354 -20.24 -15.85 -23.03
CA GLU A 354 -20.74 -17.01 -22.29
C GLU A 354 -19.62 -17.64 -21.45
N PRO A 355 -19.95 -18.29 -20.31
CA PRO A 355 -18.97 -19.00 -19.51
C PRO A 355 -18.21 -20.05 -20.31
N THR A 356 -16.91 -20.20 -20.06
CA THR A 356 -16.12 -21.27 -20.70
C THR A 356 -16.64 -22.68 -20.35
N PRO A 357 -16.46 -23.67 -21.24
CA PRO A 357 -16.79 -25.07 -20.95
C PRO A 357 -16.15 -25.59 -19.67
N GLU A 358 -14.92 -25.17 -19.37
CA GLU A 358 -14.18 -25.52 -18.15
C GLU A 358 -14.90 -25.03 -16.89
N THR A 359 -15.34 -23.77 -16.89
CA THR A 359 -16.09 -23.17 -15.79
C THR A 359 -17.44 -23.87 -15.59
N LEU A 360 -18.16 -24.19 -16.67
CA LEU A 360 -19.44 -24.90 -16.61
C LEU A 360 -19.30 -26.30 -16.02
N ARG A 361 -18.27 -27.05 -16.44
CA ARG A 361 -17.98 -28.39 -15.89
C ARG A 361 -17.70 -28.32 -14.40
N LEU A 362 -16.82 -27.41 -13.98
CA LEU A 362 -16.50 -27.21 -12.55
C LEU A 362 -17.75 -26.92 -11.72
N TYR A 363 -18.61 -26.01 -12.20
CA TYR A 363 -19.84 -25.65 -11.50
C TYR A 363 -20.79 -26.87 -11.36
N GLN A 364 -20.96 -27.65 -12.43
CA GLN A 364 -21.79 -28.87 -12.40
C GLN A 364 -21.23 -29.93 -11.45
N GLU A 365 -19.92 -30.14 -11.43
CA GLU A 365 -19.26 -31.08 -10.51
C GLU A 365 -19.49 -30.70 -9.05
N LEU A 366 -19.34 -29.42 -8.71
CA LEU A 366 -19.56 -28.91 -7.35
C LEU A 366 -21.05 -28.99 -6.94
N LEU A 367 -21.97 -28.75 -7.86
CA LEU A 367 -23.41 -28.93 -7.63
C LEU A 367 -23.77 -30.39 -7.31
N VAL A 368 -23.23 -31.36 -8.03
CA VAL A 368 -23.48 -32.78 -7.74
C VAL A 368 -22.95 -33.17 -6.37
N ASN A 369 -21.78 -32.63 -5.98
CA ASN A 369 -21.21 -32.88 -4.66
C ASN A 369 -22.04 -32.28 -3.52
N SER A 370 -22.66 -31.11 -3.72
CA SER A 370 -23.57 -30.50 -2.73
C SER A 370 -24.72 -31.46 -2.34
N LYS A 371 -25.31 -32.14 -3.34
CA LYS A 371 -26.44 -33.07 -3.16
C LYS A 371 -26.04 -34.37 -2.46
N LYS A 372 -24.79 -34.81 -2.61
CA LYS A 372 -24.26 -35.97 -1.88
C LYS A 372 -23.97 -35.66 -0.40
N THR A 373 -23.72 -34.38 -0.09
CA THR A 373 -23.30 -33.94 1.25
C THR A 373 -24.49 -33.52 2.12
N GLN A 374 -25.65 -33.25 1.52
CA GLN A 374 -26.92 -33.16 2.25
C GLN A 374 -27.44 -34.57 2.52
N PRO A 375 -27.59 -35.02 3.78
CA PRO A 375 -28.23 -36.30 4.05
C PRO A 375 -29.67 -36.23 3.51
N GLU A 376 -30.09 -37.28 2.79
CA GLU A 376 -31.50 -37.49 2.44
C GLU A 376 -32.32 -37.31 3.72
N ALA A 377 -33.16 -36.26 3.77
CA ALA A 377 -34.15 -36.14 4.82
C ALA A 377 -35.00 -37.41 4.76
N SER A 378 -34.82 -38.30 5.74
CA SER A 378 -35.63 -39.50 5.86
C SER A 378 -37.10 -39.07 5.92
N PRO A 379 -38.00 -39.70 5.15
CA PRO A 379 -39.42 -39.40 5.22
C PRO A 379 -39.85 -39.67 6.67
N THR A 380 -40.15 -38.60 7.39
CA THR A 380 -40.64 -38.71 8.75
C THR A 380 -42.08 -39.20 8.63
N ASP A 381 -42.28 -40.48 8.94
CA ASP A 381 -43.59 -41.05 9.21
C ASP A 381 -44.30 -40.16 10.24
N LEU A 382 -45.34 -39.46 9.79
CA LEU A 382 -46.29 -38.78 10.66
C LEU A 382 -47.37 -39.80 11.06
N PRO A 383 -47.68 -39.92 12.37
CA PRO A 383 -48.64 -40.89 12.90
C PRO A 383 -50.11 -40.61 12.52
#